data_AF-A0A8T4DUM1-F1
#
_entry.id   AF-A0A8T4DUM1-F1
#
_cell.length_a   1.000
_cell.length_b   1.000
_cell.length_c   1.000
_cell.angle_alpha   90.00
_cell.angle_beta   90.00
_cell.angle_gamma   90.00
#
_symmetry.space_group_name_H-M   'P 1'
#
loop_
_entity.id
_entity.type
_entity.pdbx_description
1 polymer ?
#
loop_
_entity_poly.entity_id
_entity_poly.type
_entity_poly.pdbx_seq_one_letter_code
_entity_poly.pdbx_strand_id
1 'polypeptide(L)'
;MILKKQVRSIAVGFLILFTAFIGMQTSVCASGEPPVAHAGGPYEGYECNSFLFNAENSYDPEGTPLEYRWNFNGAWTEWSSLPYAEYRWLDDFSGSVMLEVTDGDLISNDSVEVLVMNVAPFILSIDVPSDTLYATMETSITVHCFDGDLREGLPSLDTCTAVFSWGDGSSTSYYVEAGSDTSVGSHSYTNAGEYEITVTLIDDEGESSLASQLIVVNESAVSLDTLKGIILGLEVPKRLKNNLLSKLDNIPRLLRQNRIHVVINTLKAFIHFVEAQRGKKLSRADAKDLISTARLLIVSLRNR
;
A
#
# COMPACT_ATOMS: atom_id res chain seq x y z
N MET A 1 -33.25 -48.69 53.10
CA MET A 1 -32.25 -48.78 52.03
C MET A 1 -32.67 -49.94 51.13
N ILE A 2 -33.29 -49.61 50.01
CA ILE A 2 -34.24 -50.47 49.27
C ILE A 2 -33.51 -51.32 48.21
N LEU A 3 -33.99 -52.56 48.06
CA LEU A 3 -33.52 -53.64 47.18
C LEU A 3 -33.74 -53.37 45.68
N LYS A 4 -32.85 -53.97 44.88
CA LYS A 4 -32.91 -54.18 43.42
C LYS A 4 -34.25 -54.72 42.90
N LYS A 5 -34.66 -54.29 41.71
CA LYS A 5 -35.23 -55.19 40.68
C LYS A 5 -35.18 -54.58 39.27
N GLN A 6 -34.63 -55.35 38.32
CA GLN A 6 -34.76 -55.14 36.88
C GLN A 6 -36.21 -55.36 36.41
N VAL A 7 -36.63 -54.63 35.37
CA VAL A 7 -37.68 -55.09 34.45
C VAL A 7 -37.29 -54.70 33.01
N ARG A 8 -37.34 -55.70 32.12
CA ARG A 8 -37.22 -55.63 30.66
C ARG A 8 -38.61 -55.42 30.04
N SER A 9 -38.62 -54.64 28.95
CA SER A 9 -39.41 -54.75 27.71
C SER A 9 -40.94 -54.90 27.78
N ILE A 10 -41.65 -53.93 27.20
CA ILE A 10 -42.94 -54.12 26.52
C ILE A 10 -42.87 -53.36 25.19
N ALA A 11 -42.84 -54.10 24.08
CA ALA A 11 -43.04 -53.57 22.74
C ALA A 11 -44.56 -53.46 22.50
N VAL A 12 -45.05 -52.27 22.19
CA VAL A 12 -46.43 -52.03 21.76
C VAL A 12 -46.42 -51.89 20.24
N GLY A 13 -46.98 -52.87 19.54
CA GLY A 13 -47.16 -52.83 18.10
C GLY A 13 -48.27 -51.84 17.73
N PHE A 14 -47.93 -50.83 16.93
CA PHE A 14 -48.91 -50.00 16.22
C PHE A 14 -48.97 -50.45 14.76
N LEU A 15 -50.14 -50.99 14.40
CA LEU A 15 -50.54 -51.33 13.05
C LEU A 15 -50.80 -50.02 12.28
N ILE A 16 -49.88 -49.60 11.42
CA ILE A 16 -50.10 -48.50 10.47
C ILE A 16 -50.57 -49.12 9.16
N LEU A 17 -51.83 -48.83 8.82
CA LEU A 17 -52.45 -49.16 7.54
C LEU A 17 -51.70 -48.39 6.43
N PHE A 18 -50.94 -49.08 5.59
CA PHE A 18 -50.39 -48.49 4.36
C PHE A 18 -51.52 -48.34 3.35
N THR A 19 -52.11 -47.15 3.24
CA THR A 19 -52.77 -46.75 2.00
C THR A 19 -51.67 -46.53 0.97
N ALA A 20 -51.56 -47.42 -0.01
CA ALA A 20 -50.71 -47.23 -1.18
C ALA A 20 -51.21 -46.02 -1.97
N PHE A 21 -50.67 -44.85 -1.67
CA PHE A 21 -50.74 -43.72 -2.59
C PHE A 21 -49.70 -44.02 -3.69
N ILE A 22 -50.17 -44.54 -4.82
CA ILE A 22 -49.36 -44.55 -6.04
C ILE A 22 -49.30 -43.07 -6.46
N GLY A 23 -48.37 -42.33 -5.87
CA GLY A 23 -47.91 -41.10 -6.48
C GLY A 23 -47.25 -41.52 -7.79
N MET A 24 -47.92 -41.27 -8.92
CA MET A 24 -47.23 -41.17 -10.20
C MET A 24 -46.14 -40.11 -9.99
N GLN A 25 -44.92 -40.57 -9.76
CA GLN A 25 -43.75 -39.73 -9.93
C GLN A 25 -43.68 -39.52 -11.44
N THR A 26 -44.29 -38.44 -11.92
CA THR A 26 -44.12 -38.00 -13.29
C THR A 26 -42.65 -37.67 -13.46
N SER A 27 -41.87 -38.63 -13.92
CA SER A 27 -40.56 -38.37 -14.48
C SER A 27 -40.82 -37.58 -15.76
N VAL A 28 -40.84 -36.24 -15.64
CA VAL A 28 -40.69 -35.38 -16.81
C VAL A 28 -39.29 -35.72 -17.33
N CYS A 29 -39.20 -36.52 -18.39
CA CYS A 29 -37.97 -36.57 -19.15
C CYS A 29 -37.83 -35.18 -19.77
N ALA A 30 -36.70 -34.51 -19.57
CA ALA A 30 -36.35 -33.32 -20.32
C ALA A 30 -36.63 -33.62 -21.81
N SER A 31 -37.46 -32.81 -22.44
CA SER A 31 -37.83 -33.00 -23.85
C SER A 31 -36.97 -32.07 -24.70
N GLY A 32 -35.82 -32.56 -25.16
CA GLY A 32 -34.92 -31.79 -26.02
C GLY A 32 -33.49 -32.35 -26.02
N GLU A 33 -32.69 -31.92 -26.99
CA GLU A 33 -31.23 -32.01 -26.94
C GLU A 33 -30.66 -30.93 -26.01
N PRO A 34 -29.50 -31.15 -25.35
CA PRO A 34 -28.90 -30.10 -24.54
C PRO A 34 -28.45 -28.92 -25.43
N PRO A 35 -28.44 -27.69 -24.91
CA PRO A 35 -27.92 -26.55 -25.65
C PRO A 35 -26.42 -26.73 -25.94
N VAL A 36 -25.89 -25.98 -26.90
CA VAL A 36 -24.46 -25.91 -27.20
C VAL A 36 -23.93 -24.56 -26.73
N ALA A 37 -23.08 -24.59 -25.70
CA ALA A 37 -22.41 -23.41 -25.18
C ALA A 37 -21.22 -23.01 -26.05
N HIS A 38 -21.06 -21.71 -26.29
CA HIS A 38 -19.92 -21.13 -26.98
C HIS A 38 -19.42 -19.90 -26.22
N ALA A 39 -18.33 -20.05 -25.45
CA ALA A 39 -17.78 -19.01 -24.60
C ALA A 39 -17.01 -17.90 -25.36
N GLY A 40 -16.82 -18.07 -26.67
CA GLY A 40 -16.15 -17.09 -27.53
C GLY A 40 -14.65 -16.99 -27.26
N GLY A 41 -14.12 -15.76 -27.28
CA GLY A 41 -12.70 -15.46 -27.04
C GLY A 41 -11.73 -15.85 -28.19
N PRO A 42 -10.41 -15.91 -27.91
CA PRO A 42 -9.76 -15.65 -26.62
C PRO A 42 -9.95 -14.20 -26.14
N TYR A 43 -9.89 -13.98 -24.82
CA TYR A 43 -9.98 -12.65 -24.23
C TYR A 43 -8.60 -12.22 -23.71
N GLU A 44 -8.09 -11.12 -24.25
CA GLU A 44 -6.77 -10.58 -23.88
C GLU A 44 -6.91 -9.08 -23.60
N GLY A 45 -6.28 -8.62 -22.53
CA GLY A 45 -6.33 -7.22 -22.13
C GLY A 45 -5.42 -6.92 -20.96
N TYR A 46 -5.49 -5.71 -20.46
CA TYR A 46 -4.78 -5.30 -19.25
C TYR A 46 -5.75 -5.28 -18.07
N GLU A 47 -5.25 -5.48 -16.86
CA GLU A 47 -6.03 -5.31 -15.64
C GLU A 47 -6.66 -3.91 -15.54
N CYS A 48 -7.60 -3.75 -14.62
CA CYS A 48 -8.44 -2.57 -14.45
C CYS A 48 -9.35 -2.22 -15.66
N ASN A 49 -9.18 -2.85 -16.81
CA ASN A 49 -10.12 -2.74 -17.93
C ASN A 49 -11.32 -3.67 -17.77
N SER A 50 -12.48 -3.22 -18.28
CA SER A 50 -13.67 -4.07 -18.39
C SER A 50 -13.55 -4.99 -19.60
N PHE A 51 -13.76 -6.28 -19.40
CA PHE A 51 -13.83 -7.31 -20.43
C PHE A 51 -15.28 -7.63 -20.74
N LEU A 52 -15.65 -7.59 -22.01
CA LEU A 52 -16.98 -7.97 -22.49
C LEU A 52 -16.95 -9.41 -23.01
N PHE A 53 -17.50 -10.34 -22.22
CA PHE A 53 -17.69 -11.74 -22.58
C PHE A 53 -18.92 -11.88 -23.47
N ASN A 54 -18.80 -12.67 -24.55
CA ASN A 54 -19.83 -12.84 -25.56
C ASN A 54 -20.11 -14.32 -25.83
N ALA A 55 -21.31 -14.77 -25.47
CA ALA A 55 -21.85 -16.11 -25.70
C ALA A 55 -22.87 -16.19 -26.84
N GLU A 56 -22.99 -15.17 -27.71
CA GLU A 56 -24.03 -15.07 -28.76
C GLU A 56 -24.04 -16.23 -29.75
N ASN A 57 -22.93 -16.93 -29.91
CA ASN A 57 -22.86 -18.10 -30.79
C ASN A 57 -23.44 -19.36 -30.16
N SER A 58 -23.80 -19.34 -28.87
CA SER A 58 -24.48 -20.46 -28.21
C SER A 58 -25.86 -20.66 -28.81
N TYR A 59 -26.29 -21.91 -28.91
CA TYR A 59 -27.57 -22.22 -29.52
C TYR A 59 -28.20 -23.47 -28.92
N ASP A 60 -29.52 -23.50 -28.92
CA ASP A 60 -30.31 -24.69 -28.68
C ASP A 60 -30.68 -25.34 -30.02
N PRO A 61 -30.50 -26.66 -30.24
CA PRO A 61 -30.86 -27.31 -31.50
C PRO A 61 -32.34 -27.14 -31.87
N GLU A 62 -33.23 -27.05 -30.88
CA GLU A 62 -34.66 -26.83 -31.03
C GLU A 62 -35.04 -25.33 -31.09
N GLY A 63 -34.08 -24.43 -30.86
CA GLY A 63 -34.29 -22.98 -30.86
C GLY A 63 -34.97 -22.45 -29.60
N THR A 64 -34.92 -23.19 -28.50
CA THR A 64 -35.41 -22.78 -27.18
C THR A 64 -34.63 -21.53 -26.70
N PRO A 65 -35.30 -20.54 -26.08
CA PRO A 65 -34.60 -19.41 -25.48
C PRO A 65 -33.60 -19.87 -24.41
N LEU A 66 -32.41 -19.29 -24.46
CA LEU A 66 -31.31 -19.64 -23.57
C LEU A 66 -31.13 -18.63 -22.44
N GLU A 67 -30.65 -19.12 -21.30
CA GLU A 67 -30.05 -18.31 -20.24
C GLU A 67 -28.56 -18.67 -20.08
N TYR A 68 -27.79 -17.70 -19.62
CA TYR A 68 -26.34 -17.72 -19.54
C TYR A 68 -25.89 -17.36 -18.14
N ARG A 69 -24.85 -18.01 -17.64
CA ARG A 69 -24.09 -17.55 -16.47
C ARG A 69 -22.61 -17.86 -16.62
N TRP A 70 -21.79 -17.05 -16.00
CA TRP A 70 -20.33 -17.15 -16.09
C TRP A 70 -19.73 -17.42 -14.72
N ASN A 71 -18.65 -18.19 -14.68
CA ASN A 71 -17.82 -18.36 -13.50
C ASN A 71 -16.54 -17.55 -13.67
N PHE A 72 -16.43 -16.44 -12.92
CA PHE A 72 -15.23 -15.64 -12.84
C PHE A 72 -14.56 -15.90 -11.48
N ASN A 73 -13.31 -16.36 -11.49
CA ASN A 73 -12.51 -16.57 -10.27
C ASN A 73 -13.20 -17.43 -9.20
N GLY A 74 -13.98 -18.45 -9.61
CA GLY A 74 -14.70 -19.35 -8.71
C GLY A 74 -16.10 -18.86 -8.30
N ALA A 75 -16.52 -17.67 -8.71
CA ALA A 75 -17.82 -17.10 -8.43
C ALA A 75 -18.72 -17.10 -9.66
N TRP A 76 -19.91 -17.70 -9.52
CA TRP A 76 -20.94 -17.69 -10.55
C TRP A 76 -21.71 -16.37 -10.56
N THR A 77 -21.95 -15.83 -11.75
CA THR A 77 -22.99 -14.81 -11.94
C THR A 77 -24.37 -15.43 -11.78
N GLU A 78 -25.36 -14.58 -11.57
CA GLU A 78 -26.76 -14.98 -11.76
C GLU A 78 -27.02 -15.35 -13.23
N TRP A 79 -28.06 -16.15 -13.45
CA TRP A 79 -28.54 -16.44 -14.80
C TRP A 79 -29.08 -15.17 -15.46
N SER A 80 -28.77 -15.02 -16.74
CA SER A 80 -29.15 -13.87 -17.58
C SER A 80 -29.68 -14.37 -18.90
N SER A 81 -30.73 -13.73 -19.44
CA SER A 81 -31.17 -13.99 -20.81
C SER A 81 -30.35 -13.25 -21.87
N LEU A 82 -29.42 -12.39 -21.46
CA LEU A 82 -28.47 -11.72 -22.34
C LEU A 82 -27.21 -12.57 -22.48
N PRO A 83 -26.69 -12.75 -23.71
CA PRO A 83 -25.49 -13.54 -23.96
C PRO A 83 -24.19 -12.81 -23.58
N TYR A 84 -24.27 -11.64 -22.94
CA TYR A 84 -23.12 -10.83 -22.59
C TYR A 84 -22.92 -10.77 -21.08
N ALA A 85 -21.67 -10.77 -20.65
CA ALA A 85 -21.27 -10.46 -19.29
C ALA A 85 -20.08 -9.51 -19.28
N GLU A 86 -20.03 -8.60 -18.32
CA GLU A 86 -18.86 -7.77 -18.08
C GLU A 86 -18.13 -8.24 -16.83
N TYR A 87 -16.81 -8.30 -16.90
CA TYR A 87 -15.97 -8.59 -15.74
C TYR A 87 -14.68 -7.78 -15.81
N ARG A 88 -14.13 -7.46 -14.65
CA ARG A 88 -12.87 -6.71 -14.51
C ARG A 88 -12.01 -7.42 -13.48
N TRP A 89 -10.76 -7.68 -13.86
CA TRP A 89 -9.70 -8.05 -12.93
C TRP A 89 -8.99 -6.79 -12.44
N LEU A 90 -8.63 -6.76 -11.16
CA LEU A 90 -7.88 -5.66 -10.52
C LEU A 90 -6.41 -6.03 -10.27
N ASP A 91 -6.00 -7.17 -10.80
CA ASP A 91 -4.73 -7.84 -10.66
C ASP A 91 -4.50 -8.63 -11.95
N ASP A 92 -3.27 -9.03 -12.24
CA ASP A 92 -2.96 -9.85 -13.39
C ASP A 92 -3.63 -11.24 -13.27
N PHE A 93 -3.95 -11.84 -14.41
CA PHE A 93 -4.67 -13.11 -14.42
C PHE A 93 -4.41 -13.90 -15.69
N SER A 94 -4.00 -15.15 -15.52
CA SER A 94 -3.95 -16.12 -16.60
C SER A 94 -4.75 -17.36 -16.21
N GLY A 95 -5.81 -17.65 -16.94
CA GLY A 95 -6.59 -18.87 -16.73
C GLY A 95 -7.88 -18.93 -17.52
N SER A 96 -8.68 -19.94 -17.23
CA SER A 96 -9.93 -20.19 -17.93
C SER A 96 -11.13 -19.62 -17.17
N VAL A 97 -12.04 -18.99 -17.90
CA VAL A 97 -13.39 -18.64 -17.45
C VAL A 97 -14.38 -19.67 -18.01
N MET A 98 -15.36 -20.06 -17.20
CA MET A 98 -16.37 -21.05 -17.61
C MET A 98 -17.72 -20.38 -17.86
N LEU A 99 -18.33 -20.72 -19.00
CA LEU A 99 -19.71 -20.39 -19.35
C LEU A 99 -20.59 -21.61 -19.05
N GLU A 100 -21.76 -21.37 -18.47
CA GLU A 100 -22.89 -22.32 -18.51
C GLU A 100 -24.06 -21.70 -19.25
N VAL A 101 -24.70 -22.54 -20.06
CA VAL A 101 -25.87 -22.22 -20.87
C VAL A 101 -26.98 -23.22 -20.56
N THR A 102 -28.20 -22.72 -20.35
CA THR A 102 -29.37 -23.55 -20.05
C THR A 102 -30.52 -23.19 -20.97
N ASP A 103 -31.27 -24.19 -21.40
CA ASP A 103 -32.57 -24.05 -22.10
C ASP A 103 -33.77 -24.06 -21.12
N GLY A 104 -33.49 -24.22 -19.82
CA GLY A 104 -34.46 -24.33 -18.73
C GLY A 104 -34.59 -25.75 -18.16
N ASP A 105 -34.21 -26.77 -18.92
CA ASP A 105 -34.29 -28.19 -18.55
C ASP A 105 -32.91 -28.86 -18.49
N LEU A 106 -32.01 -28.50 -19.41
CA LEU A 106 -30.67 -29.05 -19.60
C LEU A 106 -29.62 -27.94 -19.60
N ILE A 107 -28.41 -28.28 -19.16
CA ILE A 107 -27.27 -27.36 -19.06
C ILE A 107 -26.12 -27.92 -19.89
N SER A 108 -25.45 -27.03 -20.63
CA SER A 108 -24.11 -27.28 -21.19
C SER A 108 -23.13 -26.21 -20.74
N ASN A 109 -21.84 -26.51 -20.88
CA ASN A 109 -20.76 -25.61 -20.52
C ASN A 109 -19.71 -25.53 -21.62
N ASP A 110 -19.00 -24.42 -21.63
CA ASP A 110 -17.81 -24.20 -22.43
C ASP A 110 -16.82 -23.36 -21.62
N SER A 111 -15.53 -23.45 -21.94
CA SER A 111 -14.48 -22.69 -21.25
C SER A 111 -13.64 -21.93 -22.24
N VAL A 112 -13.20 -20.75 -21.83
CA VAL A 112 -12.39 -19.84 -22.64
C VAL A 112 -11.19 -19.36 -21.84
N GLU A 113 -10.03 -19.35 -22.49
CA GLU A 113 -8.80 -18.79 -21.90
C GLU A 113 -8.87 -17.26 -21.89
N VAL A 114 -8.42 -16.70 -20.78
CA VAL A 114 -8.32 -15.27 -20.52
C VAL A 114 -6.90 -14.94 -20.11
N LEU A 115 -6.33 -13.91 -20.73
CA LEU A 115 -5.05 -13.33 -20.37
C LEU A 115 -5.23 -11.86 -20.01
N VAL A 116 -5.08 -11.56 -18.74
CA VAL A 116 -5.02 -10.21 -18.18
C VAL A 116 -3.57 -9.90 -17.86
N MET A 117 -3.03 -8.91 -18.56
CA MET A 117 -1.65 -8.46 -18.39
C MET A 117 -1.57 -7.38 -17.32
N ASN A 118 -0.48 -7.42 -16.58
CA ASN A 118 -0.04 -6.39 -15.64
C ASN A 118 0.07 -5.00 -16.30
N VAL A 119 -0.17 -3.95 -15.52
CA VAL A 119 0.01 -2.56 -15.89
C VAL A 119 1.11 -1.96 -15.01
N ALA A 120 2.25 -1.63 -15.62
CA ALA A 120 3.36 -1.00 -14.91
C ALA A 120 2.94 0.19 -14.02
N PRO A 121 3.57 0.35 -12.85
CA PRO A 121 3.26 1.42 -11.93
C PRO A 121 3.69 2.78 -12.49
N PHE A 122 3.12 3.87 -11.99
CA PHE A 122 3.43 5.24 -12.41
C PHE A 122 3.70 6.18 -11.22
N ILE A 123 4.77 6.98 -11.34
CA ILE A 123 5.07 8.07 -10.39
C ILE A 123 4.49 9.38 -10.93
N LEU A 124 3.53 9.96 -10.21
CA LEU A 124 2.88 11.23 -10.55
C LEU A 124 3.75 12.45 -10.21
N SER A 125 4.29 12.51 -8.99
CA SER A 125 5.16 13.58 -8.55
C SER A 125 6.11 13.15 -7.45
N ILE A 126 7.20 13.89 -7.31
CA ILE A 126 8.10 13.83 -6.17
C ILE A 126 8.02 15.19 -5.46
N ASP A 127 7.47 15.19 -4.27
CA ASP A 127 7.32 16.35 -3.44
C ASP A 127 8.54 16.46 -2.52
N VAL A 128 9.35 17.50 -2.77
CA VAL A 128 10.52 17.84 -1.95
C VAL A 128 10.19 19.00 -1.02
N PRO A 129 10.84 19.10 0.16
CA PRO A 129 10.59 20.20 1.09
C PRO A 129 10.84 21.57 0.45
N SER A 130 9.95 22.51 0.73
CA SER A 130 10.10 23.91 0.30
C SER A 130 11.14 24.68 1.11
N ASP A 131 11.49 24.19 2.30
CA ASP A 131 12.47 24.81 3.19
C ASP A 131 13.89 24.64 2.69
N THR A 132 14.76 25.59 3.02
CA THR A 132 16.20 25.47 2.74
C THR A 132 16.80 24.27 3.45
N LEU A 133 17.34 23.32 2.69
CA LEU A 133 18.01 22.14 3.23
C LEU A 133 19.47 22.44 3.57
N TYR A 134 19.97 21.78 4.61
CA TYR A 134 21.34 21.88 5.08
C TYR A 134 21.92 20.50 5.37
N ALA A 135 23.22 20.34 5.20
CA ALA A 135 23.91 19.09 5.45
C ALA A 135 23.65 18.53 6.88
N THR A 136 23.41 17.22 6.94
CA THR A 136 23.07 16.35 8.09
C THR A 136 21.71 16.61 8.73
N MET A 137 20.92 17.52 8.17
CA MET A 137 19.50 17.60 8.50
C MET A 137 18.82 16.38 7.88
N GLU A 138 18.02 15.68 8.68
CA GLU A 138 17.11 14.67 8.16
C GLU A 138 15.99 15.38 7.39
N THR A 139 15.83 14.98 6.14
CA THR A 139 14.82 15.48 5.22
C THR A 139 13.95 14.32 4.78
N SER A 140 12.65 14.55 4.64
CA SER A 140 11.71 13.57 4.11
C SER A 140 11.21 14.05 2.76
N ILE A 141 11.05 13.13 1.82
CA ILE A 141 10.43 13.39 0.53
C ILE A 141 9.23 12.46 0.38
N THR A 142 8.19 12.97 -0.27
CA THR A 142 6.98 12.20 -0.54
C THR A 142 6.92 11.92 -2.03
N VAL A 143 6.66 10.67 -2.38
CA VAL A 143 6.41 10.25 -3.76
C VAL A 143 4.93 9.99 -3.87
N HIS A 144 4.29 10.64 -4.83
CA HIS A 144 2.92 10.35 -5.22
C HIS A 144 2.97 9.36 -6.37
N CYS A 145 2.44 8.18 -6.13
CA CYS A 145 2.53 7.06 -7.05
C CYS A 145 1.20 6.33 -7.15
N PHE A 146 1.02 5.63 -8.26
CA PHE A 146 -0.15 4.80 -8.52
C PHE A 146 0.31 3.52 -9.18
N ASP A 147 -0.42 2.47 -8.84
CA ASP A 147 -0.37 1.19 -9.52
C ASP A 147 -1.79 0.97 -10.06
N GLY A 148 -1.93 0.74 -11.37
CA GLY A 148 -3.22 0.70 -12.05
C GLY A 148 -3.67 1.95 -12.85
N ASP A 149 -4.82 1.82 -13.53
CA ASP A 149 -5.32 2.83 -14.47
C ASP A 149 -5.89 4.07 -13.74
N LEU A 150 -5.10 5.14 -13.76
CA LEU A 150 -5.44 6.50 -13.30
C LEU A 150 -6.79 7.04 -13.82
N ARG A 151 -7.35 6.46 -14.89
CA ARG A 151 -8.54 7.00 -15.58
C ARG A 151 -9.84 6.82 -14.80
N GLU A 152 -9.95 5.79 -13.97
CA GLU A 152 -11.20 5.45 -13.27
C GLU A 152 -11.10 5.58 -11.74
N GLY A 153 -9.91 5.87 -11.19
CA GLY A 153 -9.71 5.93 -9.74
C GLY A 153 -9.96 4.59 -9.03
N LEU A 154 -9.84 3.49 -9.78
CA LEU A 154 -9.93 2.14 -9.24
C LEU A 154 -8.58 1.78 -8.59
N PRO A 155 -8.58 1.23 -7.36
CA PRO A 155 -7.37 0.71 -6.76
C PRO A 155 -6.97 -0.58 -7.50
N SER A 156 -5.70 -0.71 -7.92
CA SER A 156 -5.15 -2.03 -8.21
C SER A 156 -4.88 -2.80 -6.92
N LEU A 157 -4.68 -4.11 -7.03
CA LEU A 157 -4.34 -4.99 -5.91
C LEU A 157 -2.83 -5.24 -5.79
N ASP A 158 -2.05 -4.65 -6.69
CA ASP A 158 -0.62 -4.84 -6.84
C ASP A 158 0.14 -4.26 -5.65
N THR A 159 1.27 -4.88 -5.35
CA THR A 159 2.14 -4.45 -4.28
C THR A 159 3.43 -3.88 -4.83
N CYS A 160 3.80 -2.71 -4.33
CA CYS A 160 4.91 -1.95 -4.91
C CYS A 160 6.13 -1.90 -3.98
N THR A 161 7.31 -1.74 -4.57
CA THR A 161 8.54 -1.39 -3.87
C THR A 161 9.09 -0.07 -4.40
N ALA A 162 9.11 0.96 -3.55
CA ALA A 162 9.71 2.26 -3.86
C ALA A 162 11.18 2.29 -3.43
N VAL A 163 12.08 2.39 -4.40
CA VAL A 163 13.53 2.49 -4.20
C VAL A 163 13.97 3.94 -4.40
N PHE A 164 14.40 4.58 -3.33
CA PHE A 164 14.92 5.94 -3.30
C PHE A 164 16.44 5.90 -3.45
N SER A 165 16.95 6.40 -4.57
CA SER A 165 18.36 6.69 -4.79
C SER A 165 18.62 8.15 -4.51
N TRP A 166 19.41 8.46 -3.49
CA TRP A 166 19.54 9.82 -2.94
C TRP A 166 20.52 10.71 -3.71
N GLY A 167 21.17 10.21 -4.76
CA GLY A 167 22.14 10.97 -5.55
C GLY A 167 23.52 11.17 -4.89
N ASP A 168 23.69 10.74 -3.63
CA ASP A 168 24.99 10.74 -2.92
C ASP A 168 25.66 9.35 -2.89
N GLY A 169 25.13 8.41 -3.67
CA GLY A 169 25.55 7.01 -3.73
C GLY A 169 24.86 6.11 -2.70
N SER A 170 23.98 6.64 -1.84
CA SER A 170 23.14 5.84 -0.96
C SER A 170 21.74 5.59 -1.54
N SER A 171 21.09 4.53 -1.06
CA SER A 171 19.71 4.21 -1.41
C SER A 171 18.94 3.61 -0.24
N THR A 172 17.62 3.76 -0.25
CA THR A 172 16.70 3.12 0.69
C THR A 172 15.49 2.56 -0.06
N SER A 173 14.88 1.50 0.46
CA SER A 173 13.71 0.85 -0.14
C SER A 173 12.55 0.82 0.86
N TYR A 174 11.34 1.06 0.36
CA TYR A 174 10.11 1.02 1.14
C TYR A 174 9.07 0.19 0.41
N TYR A 175 8.40 -0.67 1.16
CA TYR A 175 7.24 -1.40 0.67
C TYR A 175 6.01 -0.48 0.64
N VAL A 176 5.22 -0.58 -0.42
CA VAL A 176 4.02 0.18 -0.69
C VAL A 176 2.88 -0.82 -0.80
N GLU A 177 1.95 -0.77 0.16
CA GLU A 177 0.78 -1.65 0.19
C GLU A 177 -0.15 -1.37 -0.99
N ALA A 178 -0.87 -2.39 -1.43
CA ALA A 178 -1.90 -2.27 -2.45
C ALA A 178 -2.91 -1.16 -2.14
N GLY A 179 -3.25 -0.37 -3.17
CA GLY A 179 -4.13 0.79 -3.06
C GLY A 179 -3.53 2.00 -2.33
N SER A 180 -2.24 1.98 -1.97
CA SER A 180 -1.55 3.18 -1.47
C SER A 180 -1.16 4.12 -2.61
N ASP A 181 -1.35 5.42 -2.40
CA ASP A 181 -1.03 6.47 -3.38
C ASP A 181 0.29 7.19 -3.10
N THR A 182 0.99 6.81 -2.03
CA THR A 182 2.13 7.56 -1.50
C THR A 182 3.20 6.68 -0.86
N SER A 183 4.45 7.06 -1.06
CA SER A 183 5.60 6.51 -0.34
C SER A 183 6.49 7.63 0.20
N VAL A 184 6.97 7.50 1.44
CA VAL A 184 7.75 8.54 2.12
C VAL A 184 9.14 8.02 2.46
N GLY A 185 10.15 8.58 1.81
CA GLY A 185 11.55 8.33 2.10
C GLY A 185 12.13 9.40 3.01
N SER A 186 13.11 9.05 3.86
CA SER A 186 13.87 10.03 4.65
C SER A 186 15.38 9.80 4.55
N HIS A 187 16.15 10.88 4.44
CA HIS A 187 17.59 10.85 4.27
C HIS A 187 18.30 12.05 4.91
N SER A 188 19.61 11.94 5.12
CA SER A 188 20.44 13.05 5.57
C SER A 188 21.76 13.10 4.79
N TYR A 189 21.99 14.20 4.07
CA TYR A 189 23.19 14.39 3.26
C TYR A 189 24.38 14.80 4.12
N THR A 190 25.52 14.11 4.00
CA THR A 190 26.70 14.45 4.82
C THR A 190 27.33 15.79 4.40
N ASN A 191 27.27 16.11 3.11
CA ASN A 191 27.89 17.29 2.52
C ASN A 191 26.83 18.20 1.88
N ALA A 192 27.20 19.46 1.67
CA ALA A 192 26.45 20.36 0.82
C ALA A 192 26.67 20.00 -0.66
N GLY A 193 25.68 20.26 -1.49
CA GLY A 193 25.71 19.94 -2.91
C GLY A 193 24.33 19.95 -3.54
N GLU A 194 24.32 19.82 -4.85
CA GLU A 194 23.12 19.51 -5.61
C GLU A 194 23.03 17.99 -5.73
N TYR A 195 21.87 17.43 -5.42
CA TYR A 195 21.62 16.00 -5.47
C TYR A 195 20.40 15.73 -6.35
N GLU A 196 20.58 14.85 -7.33
CA GLU A 196 19.49 14.29 -8.12
C GLU A 196 18.95 13.06 -7.39
N ILE A 197 17.76 13.19 -6.83
CA ILE A 197 17.06 12.07 -6.23
C ILE A 197 16.36 11.33 -7.36
N THR A 198 16.59 10.03 -7.47
CA THR A 198 15.87 9.14 -8.39
C THR A 198 15.05 8.16 -7.60
N VAL A 199 13.75 8.08 -7.88
CA VAL A 199 12.87 7.07 -7.31
C VAL A 199 12.50 6.09 -8.40
N THR A 200 12.70 4.80 -8.12
CA THR A 200 12.21 3.68 -8.94
C THR A 200 11.09 2.99 -8.18
N LEU A 201 9.93 2.88 -8.80
CA LEU A 201 8.78 2.15 -8.26
C LEU A 201 8.65 0.87 -9.07
N ILE A 202 8.60 -0.27 -8.39
CA ILE A 202 8.62 -1.61 -9.00
C ILE A 202 7.39 -2.35 -8.47
N ASP A 203 6.53 -2.88 -9.34
CA ASP A 203 5.39 -3.73 -8.97
C ASP A 203 5.86 -5.16 -8.59
N ASP A 204 4.93 -6.05 -8.24
CA ASP A 204 5.19 -7.45 -7.89
C ASP A 204 5.71 -8.28 -9.09
N GLU A 205 5.40 -7.81 -10.29
CA GLU A 205 5.62 -8.48 -11.57
C GLU A 205 6.96 -8.05 -12.18
N GLY A 206 7.60 -7.05 -11.58
CA GLY A 206 8.92 -6.53 -11.89
C GLY A 206 8.93 -5.44 -12.96
N GLU A 207 7.78 -4.97 -13.43
CA GLU A 207 7.70 -3.74 -14.21
C GLU A 207 7.91 -2.53 -13.28
N SER A 208 8.33 -1.41 -13.86
CA SER A 208 8.72 -0.27 -13.06
C SER A 208 8.58 1.06 -13.76
N SER A 209 8.42 2.10 -12.95
CA SER A 209 8.59 3.49 -13.35
C SER A 209 9.71 4.17 -12.60
N LEU A 210 10.21 5.26 -13.20
CA LEU A 210 11.30 6.04 -12.67
C LEU A 210 10.98 7.53 -12.80
N ALA A 211 11.19 8.26 -11.72
CA ALA A 211 11.13 9.72 -11.70
C ALA A 211 12.35 10.28 -10.98
N SER A 212 12.74 11.51 -11.33
CA SER A 212 13.86 12.19 -10.68
C SER A 212 13.53 13.62 -10.31
N GLN A 213 14.13 14.10 -9.22
CA GLN A 213 13.96 15.44 -8.71
C GLN A 213 15.28 15.96 -8.15
N LEU A 214 15.68 17.15 -8.59
CA LEU A 214 16.84 17.85 -8.05
C LEU A 214 16.50 18.53 -6.73
N ILE A 215 17.42 18.46 -5.78
CA ILE A 215 17.41 19.25 -4.55
C ILE A 215 18.77 19.92 -4.33
N VAL A 216 18.75 21.05 -3.61
CA VAL A 216 19.97 21.76 -3.21
C VAL A 216 20.13 21.68 -1.70
N VAL A 217 21.24 21.08 -1.26
CA VAL A 217 21.64 21.01 0.14
C VAL A 217 22.74 22.04 0.36
N ASN A 218 22.47 23.00 1.23
CA ASN A 218 23.40 24.09 1.51
C ASN A 218 24.42 23.69 2.57
N GLU A 219 25.56 24.38 2.56
CA GLU A 219 26.44 24.36 3.72
C GLU A 219 25.71 24.96 4.92
N SER A 220 25.81 24.29 6.05
CA SER A 220 25.27 24.80 7.30
C SER A 220 25.94 26.12 7.65
N ALA A 221 25.24 27.24 7.48
CA ALA A 221 25.71 28.57 7.88
C ALA A 221 25.38 28.91 9.34
N VAL A 222 24.87 27.94 10.11
CA VAL A 222 24.42 28.15 11.48
C VAL A 222 25.61 28.56 12.35
N SER A 223 25.41 29.66 13.06
CA SER A 223 26.36 30.24 13.99
C SER A 223 25.96 29.95 15.44
N LEU A 224 26.90 30.14 16.36
CA LEU A 224 26.61 30.07 17.79
C LEU A 224 25.57 31.12 18.21
N ASP A 225 25.55 32.28 17.55
CA ASP A 225 24.64 33.38 17.86
C ASP A 225 23.20 33.04 17.45
N THR A 226 23.01 32.29 16.36
CA THR A 226 21.71 31.75 15.97
C THR A 226 21.14 30.85 17.07
N LEU A 227 21.95 29.89 17.56
CA LEU A 227 21.54 28.99 18.64
C LEU A 227 21.23 29.75 19.94
N LYS A 228 22.03 30.76 20.29
CA LYS A 228 21.77 31.62 21.45
C LYS A 228 20.49 32.46 21.29
N GLY A 229 20.24 32.97 20.08
CA GLY A 229 19.03 33.71 19.73
C GLY A 229 17.77 32.90 19.96
N ILE A 230 17.73 31.64 19.50
CA ILE A 230 16.60 30.73 19.75
C ILE A 230 16.38 30.56 21.25
N ILE A 231 17.44 30.28 22.03
CA ILE A 231 17.34 30.13 23.49
C ILE A 231 16.77 31.39 24.15
N LEU A 232 17.15 32.59 23.69
CA LEU A 232 16.65 33.85 24.20
C LEU A 232 15.16 34.06 23.89
N GLY A 233 14.67 33.57 22.76
CA GLY A 233 13.26 33.63 22.35
C GLY A 233 12.33 32.67 23.10
N LEU A 234 12.85 31.59 23.70
CA LEU A 234 12.02 30.58 24.36
C LEU A 234 11.14 31.14 25.49
N GLU A 235 9.87 30.72 25.53
CA GLU A 235 8.93 31.00 26.62
C GLU A 235 9.08 29.99 27.77
N VAL A 236 10.29 29.91 28.34
CA VAL A 236 10.64 28.97 29.42
C VAL A 236 11.11 29.70 30.68
N PRO A 237 11.07 29.04 31.86
CA PRO A 237 11.57 29.64 33.09
C PRO A 237 13.00 30.16 32.96
N LYS A 238 13.27 31.37 33.47
CA LYS A 238 14.58 32.04 33.39
C LYS A 238 15.74 31.15 33.83
N ARG A 239 15.52 30.31 34.85
CA ARG A 239 16.51 29.34 35.34
C ARG A 239 16.90 28.30 34.28
N LEU A 240 15.95 27.81 33.48
CA LEU A 240 16.24 26.88 32.39
C LEU A 240 16.96 27.59 31.24
N LYS A 241 16.49 28.78 30.84
CA LYS A 241 17.11 29.62 29.82
C LYS A 241 18.59 29.90 30.13
N ASN A 242 18.88 30.31 31.37
CA ASN A 242 20.25 30.55 31.82
C ASN A 242 21.13 29.29 31.83
N ASN A 243 20.56 28.13 32.15
CA ASN A 243 21.29 26.86 32.13
C ASN A 243 21.62 26.40 30.70
N LEU A 244 20.70 26.64 29.74
CA LEU A 244 20.96 26.40 28.32
C LEU A 244 22.10 27.30 27.81
N LEU A 245 22.05 28.60 28.11
CA LEU A 245 23.09 29.56 27.70
C LEU A 245 24.46 29.25 28.31
N SER A 246 24.52 28.91 29.61
CA SER A 246 25.79 28.67 30.29
C SER A 246 26.57 27.47 29.73
N LYS A 247 25.86 26.48 29.14
CA LYS A 247 26.49 25.36 28.43
C LYS A 247 27.19 25.78 27.14
N LEU A 248 26.86 26.94 26.59
CA LEU A 248 27.39 27.47 25.34
C LEU A 248 28.45 28.56 25.54
N ASP A 249 28.60 29.11 26.75
CA ASP A 249 29.46 30.27 27.03
C ASP A 249 30.96 30.02 26.80
N ASN A 250 31.41 28.77 26.95
CA ASN A 250 32.82 28.42 26.73
C ASN A 250 33.18 28.27 25.24
N ILE A 251 32.20 28.13 24.36
CA ILE A 251 32.41 27.83 22.93
C ILE A 251 33.22 28.92 22.22
N PRO A 252 32.94 30.24 22.37
CA PRO A 252 33.72 31.29 21.70
C PRO A 252 35.21 31.23 22.03
N ARG A 253 35.56 30.93 23.28
CA ARG A 253 36.95 30.77 23.71
C ARG A 253 37.61 29.57 23.03
N LEU A 254 36.91 28.43 22.96
CA LEU A 254 37.41 27.21 22.33
C LEU A 254 37.59 27.38 20.81
N LEU A 255 36.69 28.11 20.15
CA LEU A 255 36.81 28.45 18.73
C LEU A 255 38.04 29.31 18.45
N ARG A 256 38.31 30.35 19.27
CA ARG A 256 39.53 31.15 19.17
C ARG A 256 40.81 30.35 19.40
N GLN A 257 40.74 29.26 20.16
CA GLN A 257 41.86 28.34 20.40
C GLN A 257 41.96 27.23 19.33
N ASN A 258 41.14 27.27 18.29
CA ASN A 258 41.02 26.24 17.26
C ASN A 258 40.76 24.82 17.82
N ARG A 259 40.10 24.70 18.97
CA ARG A 259 39.79 23.40 19.61
C ARG A 259 38.45 22.85 19.11
N ILE A 260 38.31 22.70 17.79
CA ILE A 260 37.06 22.34 17.11
C ILE A 260 36.44 21.05 17.69
N HIS A 261 37.25 20.02 17.91
CA HIS A 261 36.76 18.76 18.47
C HIS A 261 36.15 18.91 19.88
N VAL A 262 36.67 19.83 20.69
CA VAL A 262 36.13 20.11 22.04
C VAL A 262 34.81 20.87 21.93
N VAL A 263 34.69 21.77 20.96
CA VAL A 263 33.43 22.47 20.67
C VAL A 263 32.34 21.49 20.25
N ILE A 264 32.66 20.58 19.32
CA ILE A 264 31.72 19.55 18.86
C ILE A 264 31.24 18.69 20.04
N ASN A 265 32.16 18.24 20.91
CA ASN A 265 31.78 17.47 22.10
C ASN A 265 30.91 18.27 23.08
N THR A 266 31.17 19.57 23.21
CA THR A 266 30.35 20.48 24.04
C THR A 266 28.93 20.61 23.47
N LEU A 267 28.78 20.77 22.15
CA LEU A 267 27.48 20.84 21.47
C LEU A 267 26.72 19.51 21.55
N LYS A 268 27.40 18.36 21.42
CA LYS A 268 26.79 17.05 21.66
C LYS A 268 26.25 16.92 23.08
N ALA A 269 27.00 17.35 24.09
CA ALA A 269 26.55 17.36 25.48
C ALA A 269 25.36 18.32 25.70
N PHE A 270 25.33 19.46 25.00
CA PHE A 270 24.18 20.35 24.98
C PHE A 270 22.94 19.65 24.39
N ILE A 271 23.06 18.95 23.25
CA ILE A 271 21.96 18.18 22.63
C ILE A 271 21.39 17.15 23.60
N HIS A 272 22.24 16.36 24.26
CA HIS A 272 21.79 15.39 25.27
C HIS A 272 21.03 16.05 26.43
N PHE A 273 21.46 17.24 26.85
CA PHE A 273 20.75 17.99 27.89
C PHE A 273 19.38 18.46 27.41
N VAL A 274 19.27 18.98 26.19
CA VAL A 274 17.98 19.41 25.59
C VAL A 274 17.02 18.24 25.47
N GLU A 275 17.51 17.09 24.97
CA GLU A 275 16.74 15.85 24.90
C GLU A 275 16.16 15.44 26.26
N ALA A 276 16.97 15.53 27.33
CA ALA A 276 16.52 15.20 28.68
C ALA A 276 15.40 16.12 29.22
N GLN A 277 15.27 17.35 28.68
CA GLN A 277 14.22 18.31 29.05
C GLN A 277 13.00 18.25 28.11
N ARG A 278 13.10 17.58 26.97
CA ARG A 278 12.05 17.50 25.95
C ARG A 278 10.74 16.94 26.52
N GLY A 279 9.64 17.67 26.30
CA GLY A 279 8.31 17.32 26.82
C GLY A 279 8.14 17.48 28.34
N LYS A 280 9.15 18.00 29.05
CA LYS A 280 9.08 18.30 30.48
C LYS A 280 9.05 19.80 30.71
N LYS A 281 10.23 20.42 30.67
CA LYS A 281 10.41 21.87 30.89
C LYS A 281 10.62 22.64 29.59
N LEU A 282 10.67 21.92 28.48
CA LEU A 282 10.83 22.42 27.12
C LEU A 282 9.79 21.71 26.26
N SER A 283 9.08 22.45 25.40
CA SER A 283 8.11 21.83 24.49
C SER A 283 8.82 20.88 23.52
N ARG A 284 8.08 19.95 22.91
CA ARG A 284 8.66 19.03 21.92
C ARG A 284 9.16 19.79 20.68
N ALA A 285 8.45 20.85 20.28
CA ALA A 285 8.82 21.71 19.17
C ALA A 285 10.12 22.48 19.47
N ASP A 286 10.18 23.20 20.59
CA ASP A 286 11.38 23.95 20.99
C ASP A 286 12.62 23.05 21.13
N ALA A 287 12.42 21.85 21.67
CA ALA A 287 13.50 20.87 21.78
C ALA A 287 14.01 20.44 20.40
N LYS A 288 13.11 20.18 19.45
CA LYS A 288 13.45 19.83 18.06
C LYS A 288 14.28 20.95 17.44
N ASP A 289 13.85 22.21 17.59
CA ASP A 289 14.52 23.38 16.99
C ASP A 289 15.92 23.64 17.57
N LEU A 290 16.07 23.53 18.89
CA LEU A 290 17.40 23.63 19.52
C LEU A 290 18.34 22.51 19.10
N ILE A 291 17.83 21.28 19.00
CA ILE A 291 18.63 20.11 18.62
C ILE A 291 19.04 20.20 17.16
N SER A 292 18.12 20.53 16.25
CA SER A 292 18.41 20.71 14.82
C SER A 292 19.46 21.82 14.64
N THR A 293 19.27 22.98 15.26
CA THR A 293 20.22 24.10 15.17
C THR A 293 21.60 23.74 15.74
N ALA A 294 21.66 23.05 16.87
CA ALA A 294 22.93 22.60 17.45
C ALA A 294 23.64 21.55 16.57
N ARG A 295 22.89 20.66 15.92
CA ARG A 295 23.44 19.69 14.94
C ARG A 295 24.01 20.43 13.73
N LEU A 296 23.27 21.40 13.16
CA LEU A 296 23.75 22.21 12.04
C LEU A 296 25.04 22.99 12.38
N LEU A 297 25.14 23.53 13.59
CA LEU A 297 26.38 24.18 14.06
C LEU A 297 27.55 23.19 14.20
N ILE A 298 27.31 21.94 14.61
CA ILE A 298 28.36 20.90 14.63
C ILE A 298 28.89 20.65 13.21
N VAL A 299 28.02 20.63 12.21
CA VAL A 299 28.38 20.40 10.81
C VAL A 299 29.23 21.54 10.26
N SER A 300 28.78 22.78 10.47
CA SER A 300 29.50 23.97 10.01
C SER A 300 30.93 24.04 10.57
N LEU A 301 31.15 23.44 11.75
CA LEU A 301 32.46 23.34 12.37
C LEU A 301 33.31 22.17 11.86
N ARG A 302 32.73 21.11 11.29
CA ARG A 302 33.49 19.99 10.71
C ARG A 302 34.10 20.33 9.35
N ASN A 303 33.50 21.28 8.64
CA ASN A 303 33.92 21.70 7.31
C ASN A 303 34.94 22.87 7.34
N ARG A 304 35.40 23.28 8.53
CA ARG A 304 36.43 24.32 8.76
C ARG A 304 37.75 23.69 9.18
#